data_AF-X1JM27-F1
#
_entry.id   AF-X1JM27-F1
#
_cell.length_a   1.000
_cell.length_b   1.000
_cell.length_c   1.000
_cell.angle_alpha   90.00
_cell.angle_beta   90.00
_cell.angle_gamma   90.00
#
_symmetry.space_group_name_H-M   'P 1'
#
loop_
_entity.id
_entity.type
_entity.pdbx_description
1 polymer ?
#
loop_
_entity_poly.entity_id
_entity_poly.type
_entity_poly.pdbx_seq_one_letter_code
_entity_poly.pdbx_strand_id
1 'polypeptide(L)' 'ASTDVYFSNLANQEIEYYLEKYKPYDKAGAYGIQEWIGYIGIEKIEGSYFNVMGLPVQRLYSELKKF' A
#
# COMPACT_ATOMS: atom_id res chain seq x y z
N ALA A 1 -14.98 -1.83 -2.78
CA ALA A 1 -14.20 -0.88 -3.59
C ALA A 1 -12.85 -1.54 -3.79
N SER A 2 -12.43 -1.75 -5.03
CA SER A 2 -11.10 -2.27 -5.35
C SER A 2 -10.14 -1.11 -5.56
N THR A 3 -8.86 -1.34 -5.33
CA THR A 3 -7.77 -0.46 -5.74
C THR A 3 -6.67 -1.34 -6.31
N ASP A 4 -6.22 -1.04 -7.52
CA ASP A 4 -5.11 -1.74 -8.16
C ASP A 4 -3.81 -0.98 -7.90
N VAL A 5 -2.76 -1.72 -7.54
CA VAL A 5 -1.45 -1.18 -7.20
C VAL A 5 -0.42 -1.82 -8.12
N TYR A 6 0.34 -0.99 -8.83
CA TYR A 6 1.31 -1.42 -9.84
C TYR A 6 2.70 -1.21 -9.28
N PHE A 7 3.45 -2.31 -9.19
CA PHE A 7 4.83 -2.31 -8.75
C PHE A 7 5.79 -2.27 -9.93
N SER A 8 6.90 -1.57 -9.75
CA SER A 8 8.09 -1.73 -10.57
C SER A 8 8.72 -3.11 -10.32
N ASN A 9 9.60 -3.53 -11.23
CA ASN A 9 10.43 -4.70 -10.97
C ASN A 9 11.48 -4.37 -9.90
N LEU A 10 11.40 -5.05 -8.77
CA LEU A 10 12.38 -4.93 -7.69
C LEU A 10 13.51 -5.94 -7.88
N ALA A 11 14.74 -5.49 -7.67
CA ALA A 11 15.89 -6.39 -7.60
C ALA A 11 15.84 -7.21 -6.30
N ASN A 12 16.43 -8.41 -6.32
CA ASN A 12 16.49 -9.28 -5.13
C ASN A 12 17.10 -8.57 -3.91
N GLN A 13 18.12 -7.74 -4.12
CA GLN A 13 18.77 -6.98 -3.05
C GLN A 13 17.81 -5.97 -2.39
N GLU A 14 16.90 -5.36 -3.15
CA GLU A 14 15.89 -4.43 -2.62
C GLU A 14 14.83 -5.17 -1.80
N ILE A 15 14.44 -6.36 -2.25
CA ILE A 15 13.52 -7.25 -1.53
C ILE A 15 14.16 -7.71 -0.21
N GLU A 16 15.40 -8.22 -0.25
CA GLU A 16 16.15 -8.66 0.93
C GLU A 16 16.29 -7.52 1.95
N TYR A 17 16.75 -6.34 1.49
CA TYR A 17 16.85 -5.15 2.34
C TYR A 17 15.52 -4.80 3.01
N TYR A 18 14.42 -4.86 2.27
CA TYR A 18 13.10 -4.56 2.80
C TYR A 18 12.65 -5.58 3.86
N LEU A 19 12.84 -6.88 3.61
CA LEU A 19 12.52 -7.95 4.56
C LEU A 19 13.31 -7.83 5.86
N GLU A 20 14.61 -7.57 5.78
CA GLU A 20 15.49 -7.45 6.95
C GLU A 20 15.16 -6.22 7.79
N LYS A 21 14.96 -5.07 7.14
CA LYS A 21 14.80 -3.79 7.81
C LYS A 21 13.39 -3.52 8.30
N TYR A 22 12.36 -3.85 7.50
CA TYR A 22 10.96 -3.50 7.78
C TYR A 22 10.13 -4.68 8.29
N LYS A 23 10.62 -5.91 8.11
CA LYS A 23 10.01 -7.14 8.65
C LYS A 23 8.49 -7.20 8.41
N PRO A 24 8.02 -7.10 7.16
CA PRO A 24 6.60 -6.94 6.81
C PRO A 24 5.78 -8.23 6.96
N TYR A 25 6.17 -9.13 7.84
CA TYR A 25 5.64 -10.49 7.97
C TYR A 25 4.18 -10.54 8.44
N ASP A 26 3.70 -9.45 9.02
CA ASP A 26 2.33 -9.26 9.49
C ASP A 26 1.42 -8.56 8.46
N LYS A 27 1.98 -8.13 7.32
CA LYS A 27 1.25 -7.40 6.29
C LYS A 27 0.76 -8.34 5.21
N ALA A 28 -0.54 -8.26 4.90
CA ALA A 28 -1.09 -8.97 3.76
C ALA A 28 -0.38 -8.51 2.46
N GLY A 29 0.17 -9.46 1.69
CA GLY A 29 1.00 -9.16 0.52
C GLY A 29 2.46 -8.85 0.83
N ALA A 30 2.89 -8.97 2.09
CA ALA A 30 4.27 -8.78 2.55
C ALA A 30 4.87 -7.41 2.21
N TYR A 31 4.04 -6.37 2.10
CA TYR A 31 4.49 -4.99 1.96
C TYR A 31 3.57 -3.98 2.65
N GLY A 32 4.13 -2.83 3.02
CA GLY A 32 3.41 -1.68 3.53
C GLY A 32 3.55 -0.50 2.58
N ILE A 33 2.43 0.04 2.11
CA ILE A 33 2.41 1.20 1.20
C ILE A 33 3.00 2.48 1.82
N GLN A 34 3.05 2.56 3.16
CA GLN A 34 3.62 3.67 3.91
C GLN A 34 5.10 3.45 4.27
N GLU A 35 5.70 2.36 3.80
CA GLU A 35 7.09 2.02 4.08
C GLU A 35 7.96 2.28 2.85
N TRP A 36 9.28 2.11 2.98
CA TRP A 36 10.24 2.43 1.93
C TRP A 36 9.89 1.78 0.59
N ILE A 37 9.46 0.52 0.59
CA ILE A 37 9.07 -0.20 -0.62
C ILE A 37 7.88 0.46 -1.33
N GLY A 38 6.96 1.10 -0.59
CA GLY A 38 5.82 1.81 -1.16
C GLY A 38 6.21 3.11 -1.85
N TYR A 39 7.33 3.74 -1.44
CA TYR A 39 7.82 4.98 -2.03
C TYR A 39 8.68 4.77 -3.27
N ILE A 40 9.40 3.65 -3.33
CA ILE A 40 10.35 3.34 -4.41
C ILE A 40 9.81 2.31 -5.40
N GLY A 41 8.92 1.44 -4.95
CA GLY A 41 8.46 0.29 -5.71
C GLY A 41 7.09 0.47 -6.36
N ILE A 42 6.27 1.43 -5.93
CA ILE A 42 4.93 1.64 -6.51
C ILE A 42 5.01 2.70 -7.61
N GLU A 43 4.74 2.29 -8.85
CA GLU A 43 4.73 3.18 -10.02
C GLU A 43 3.39 3.86 -10.20
N LYS A 44 2.30 3.17 -9.86
CA LYS A 44 0.94 3.64 -10.14
C LYS A 44 -0.07 3.01 -9.17
N ILE A 45 -1.10 3.77 -8.86
CA ILE A 45 -2.27 3.32 -8.11
C ILE A 45 -3.51 3.71 -8.90
N GLU A 46 -4.39 2.74 -9.17
CA GLU A 46 -5.71 2.97 -9.75
C GLU A 46 -6.79 2.72 -8.70
N GLY A 47 -7.38 3.81 -8.20
CA GLY A 47 -8.35 3.78 -7.12
C GLY A 47 -7.98 4.72 -5.99
N SER A 48 -8.29 4.34 -4.74
CA SER A 48 -7.97 5.17 -3.57
C SER A 48 -6.80 4.60 -2.80
N TYR A 49 -5.79 5.45 -2.56
CA TYR A 49 -4.67 5.20 -1.65
C TYR A 49 -5.14 4.80 -0.25
N PHE A 50 -6.19 5.45 0.26
CA PHE A 50 -6.72 5.15 1.59
C PHE A 50 -7.34 3.75 1.68
N ASN A 51 -7.86 3.21 0.57
CA ASN A 51 -8.29 1.81 0.54
C ASN A 51 -7.09 0.87 0.74
N VAL A 52 -5.93 1.18 0.14
CA VAL A 52 -4.70 0.40 0.31
C VAL A 52 -4.17 0.51 1.75
N MET A 53 -4.32 1.68 2.38
CA MET A 53 -4.04 1.85 3.82
C MET A 53 -5.03 1.09 4.73
N GLY A 54 -6.10 0.51 4.20
CA GLY A 54 -7.05 -0.32 4.94
C GLY A 54 -8.34 0.37 5.39
N LEU A 55 -8.51 1.67 5.14
CA LEU A 55 -9.76 2.38 5.44
C LEU A 55 -10.15 3.34 4.31
N PRO A 56 -11.32 3.16 3.66
CA PRO A 56 -11.78 4.05 2.59
C PRO A 56 -12.28 5.40 3.15
N VAL A 57 -11.36 6.27 3.58
CA VAL A 57 -11.64 7.52 4.31
C VAL A 57 -12.64 8.42 3.57
N GLN A 58 -12.48 8.65 2.27
CA GLN A 58 -13.40 9.51 1.51
C GLN A 58 -14.83 8.94 1.48
N ARG A 59 -14.96 7.61 1.40
CA ARG A 59 -16.25 6.94 1.45
C ARG A 59 -16.86 7.06 2.84
N LEU A 60 -16.08 6.78 3.89
CA LEU A 60 -16.52 6.92 5.27
C LEU A 60 -17.02 8.34 5.56
N TYR A 61 -16.23 9.35 5.18
CA TYR A 61 -16.61 10.75 5.34
C TYR A 61 -17.90 11.10 4.59
N SER A 62 -18.07 10.58 3.37
CA SER A 62 -19.29 10.78 2.57
C SER A 62 -20.52 10.15 3.23
N GLU A 63 -20.38 9.00 3.91
CA GLU A 63 -21.48 8.40 4.67
C GLU A 63 -21.76 9.21 5.94
N LEU A 64 -20.73 9.63 6.69
CA LEU A 64 -20.89 10.45 7.89
C LEU A 64 -21.61 11.77 7.63
N LYS A 65 -21.42 12.39 6.45
CA LYS A 65 -22.14 13.62 6.06
C LYS A 65 -23.64 13.41 5.78
N LYS A 66 -24.09 12.17 5.60
CA LYS A 66 -25.52 11.86 5.35
C LYS A 66 -26.30 11.60 6.64
N PHE A 67 -25.60 11.39 7.76
CA PHE A 67 -26.19 11.31 9.10
C PHE A 67 -26.37 12.71 9.67
#